data_AF-A0AAU5QFJ2-F1
#
_entry.id   AF-A0AAU5QFJ2-F1
#
_cell.length_a   1.000
_cell.length_b   1.000
_cell.length_c   1.000
_cell.angle_alpha   90.00
_cell.angle_beta   90.00
_cell.angle_gamma   90.00
#
_symmetry.space_group_name_H-M   'P 1'
#
loop_
_entity.id
_entity.type
_entity.pdbx_description
1 polymer ?
#
loop_
_entity_poly.entity_id
_entity_poly.type
_entity_poly.pdbx_seq_one_letter_code
_entity_poly.pdbx_strand_id
1 'polypeptide(L)'
;MSGFRHRPNLLLMSIARAPLDCAVCEADRLTSMADARTAICTATGVAIDDIDPTTGYNHSHSAYRRARQSWIDLIRQHGASEFHEVCDIAEARDKWTGIRADFVEDDWLTAAYDAHREHVAALGRPCRRDNCVVHYPTP
;
A
#
# COMPACT_ATOMS: atom_id res chain seq x y z
N MET A 1 -1.58 11.60 34.79
CA MET A 1 -2.17 10.36 34.24
C MET A 1 -1.96 10.37 32.73
N SER A 2 -0.92 9.70 32.24
CA SER A 2 -0.64 9.60 30.81
C SER A 2 -1.50 8.46 30.25
N GLY A 3 -2.66 8.80 29.72
CA GLY A 3 -3.52 7.84 29.03
C GLY A 3 -2.78 7.32 27.81
N PHE A 4 -2.59 6.00 27.76
CA PHE A 4 -2.14 5.29 26.56
C PHE A 4 -3.11 5.67 25.42
N ARG A 5 -2.76 6.66 24.60
CA ARG A 5 -3.42 6.90 23.31
C ARG A 5 -3.11 5.68 22.45
N HIS A 6 -3.93 4.65 22.55
CA HIS A 6 -4.00 3.60 21.54
C HIS A 6 -4.38 4.31 20.25
N ARG A 7 -3.40 4.47 19.34
CA ARG A 7 -3.66 5.01 18.00
C ARG A 7 -4.78 4.15 17.41
N PRO A 8 -5.92 4.71 16.96
CA PRO A 8 -7.05 3.93 16.45
C PRO A 8 -6.62 2.86 15.44
N ASN A 9 -5.65 3.18 14.60
CA ASN A 9 -5.05 2.25 13.63
C ASN A 9 -4.40 1.00 14.25
N LEU A 10 -3.80 1.09 15.44
CA LEU A 10 -3.16 -0.06 16.11
C LEU A 10 -4.21 -1.02 16.69
N LEU A 11 -5.31 -0.48 17.24
CA LEU A 11 -6.45 -1.29 17.69
C LEU A 11 -7.14 -1.98 16.49
N LEU A 12 -7.27 -1.25 15.39
CA LEU A 12 -7.79 -1.77 14.13
C LEU A 12 -6.92 -2.93 13.61
N MET A 13 -5.59 -2.79 13.68
CA MET A 13 -4.64 -3.84 13.31
C MET A 13 -4.70 -5.08 14.21
N SER A 14 -4.95 -4.93 15.51
CA SER A 14 -5.12 -6.09 16.40
C SER A 14 -6.41 -6.86 16.11
N ILE A 15 -7.51 -6.15 15.83
CA ILE A 15 -8.78 -6.77 15.44
C ILE A 15 -8.68 -7.40 14.05
N ALA A 16 -7.93 -6.77 13.13
CA ALA A 16 -7.71 -7.29 11.78
C ALA A 16 -7.05 -8.67 11.74
N ARG A 17 -6.27 -9.02 12.76
CA ARG A 17 -5.39 -10.21 12.79
C ARG A 17 -5.87 -11.32 13.74
N ALA A 18 -6.99 -11.13 14.43
CA ALA A 18 -7.55 -12.16 15.29
C ALA A 18 -8.13 -13.30 14.43
N PRO A 19 -7.64 -14.55 14.54
CA PRO A 19 -8.25 -15.68 13.86
C PRO A 19 -9.65 -15.92 14.45
N LEU A 20 -10.63 -16.14 13.57
CA LEU A 20 -11.99 -16.49 13.95
C LEU A 20 -12.40 -17.79 13.27
N ASP A 21 -12.72 -18.80 14.06
CA ASP A 21 -13.02 -20.16 13.58
C ASP A 21 -14.49 -20.33 13.13
N CYS A 22 -15.27 -19.24 13.11
CA CYS A 22 -16.68 -19.23 12.74
C CYS A 22 -16.94 -18.20 11.63
N ALA A 23 -17.64 -18.62 10.56
CA ALA A 23 -17.93 -17.78 9.41
C ALA A 23 -18.75 -16.52 9.75
N VAL A 24 -19.67 -16.61 10.72
CA VAL A 24 -20.45 -15.45 11.19
C VAL A 24 -19.54 -14.46 11.91
N CYS A 25 -18.66 -14.95 12.78
CA CYS A 25 -17.69 -14.10 13.47
C CYS A 25 -16.76 -13.39 12.48
N GLU A 26 -16.32 -14.08 11.42
CA GLU A 26 -15.49 -13.47 10.37
C GLU A 26 -16.25 -12.40 9.58
N ALA A 27 -17.51 -12.64 9.23
CA ALA A 27 -18.36 -11.64 8.58
C ALA A 27 -18.57 -10.39 9.46
N ASP A 28 -18.85 -10.58 10.75
CA ASP A 28 -18.99 -9.50 11.73
C ASP A 28 -17.69 -8.70 11.87
N ARG A 29 -16.54 -9.40 11.89
CA ARG A 29 -15.22 -8.78 11.94
C ARG A 29 -14.95 -7.94 10.70
N LEU A 30 -15.20 -8.47 9.50
CA LEU A 30 -15.02 -7.75 8.25
C LEU A 30 -15.91 -6.50 8.19
N THR A 31 -17.16 -6.61 8.62
CA THR A 31 -18.11 -5.49 8.71
C THR A 31 -17.60 -4.43 9.70
N SER A 32 -17.22 -4.84 10.91
CA SER A 32 -16.66 -3.94 11.93
C SER A 32 -15.40 -3.23 11.43
N MET A 33 -14.57 -3.92 10.64
CA MET A 33 -13.36 -3.35 10.05
C MET A 33 -13.68 -2.33 8.95
N ALA A 34 -14.67 -2.60 8.10
CA ALA A 34 -15.15 -1.65 7.10
C ALA A 34 -15.72 -0.40 7.77
N ASP A 35 -16.61 -0.55 8.76
CA ASP A 35 -17.19 0.55 9.52
C ASP A 35 -16.13 1.42 10.19
N ALA A 36 -15.15 0.78 10.85
CA ALA A 36 -14.08 1.49 11.52
C ALA A 36 -13.20 2.28 10.54
N ARG A 37 -12.89 1.72 9.35
CA ARG A 37 -12.15 2.45 8.31
C ARG A 37 -12.98 3.61 7.73
N THR A 38 -14.27 3.39 7.47
CA THR A 38 -15.20 4.43 6.99
C THR A 38 -15.28 5.60 7.99
N ALA A 39 -15.39 5.30 9.28
CA ALA A 39 -15.39 6.30 10.34
C ALA A 39 -14.08 7.10 10.37
N ILE A 40 -12.92 6.43 10.24
CA ILE A 40 -11.61 7.10 10.16
C ILE A 40 -11.50 7.99 8.92
N CYS A 41 -11.93 7.50 7.75
CA CYS A 41 -11.90 8.28 6.51
C CYS A 41 -12.78 9.53 6.60
N THR A 42 -14.01 9.38 7.11
CA THR A 42 -14.94 10.49 7.31
C THR A 42 -14.36 11.52 8.30
N ALA A 43 -13.83 11.06 9.44
CA ALA A 43 -13.22 11.93 10.45
C ALA A 43 -11.95 12.65 9.94
N THR A 44 -11.30 12.12 8.91
CA THR A 44 -10.13 12.73 8.26
C THR A 44 -10.49 13.59 7.06
N GLY A 45 -11.79 13.80 6.79
CA GLY A 45 -12.27 14.71 5.75
C GLY A 45 -12.29 14.11 4.35
N VAL A 46 -12.27 12.78 4.22
CA VAL A 46 -12.45 12.10 2.93
C VAL A 46 -13.91 12.21 2.51
N ALA A 47 -14.17 12.56 1.26
CA ALA A 47 -15.53 12.60 0.72
C ALA A 47 -16.15 11.20 0.76
N ILE A 48 -17.44 11.10 1.09
CA ILE A 48 -18.11 9.81 1.21
C ILE A 48 -18.08 9.00 -0.10
N ASP A 49 -18.15 9.69 -1.24
CA ASP A 49 -18.08 9.09 -2.59
C ASP A 49 -16.70 8.51 -2.93
N ASP A 50 -15.67 8.90 -2.17
CA ASP A 50 -14.31 8.37 -2.31
C ASP A 50 -14.02 7.23 -1.32
N ILE A 51 -14.99 6.77 -0.53
CA ILE A 51 -14.83 5.66 0.41
C ILE A 51 -15.56 4.44 -0.17
N ASP A 52 -14.86 3.31 -0.33
CA ASP A 52 -15.52 2.08 -0.75
C ASP A 52 -16.46 1.58 0.36
N PRO A 53 -17.78 1.49 0.12
CA PRO A 53 -18.74 1.08 1.14
C PRO A 53 -18.57 -0.37 1.60
N THR A 54 -17.91 -1.22 0.81
CA THR A 54 -17.71 -2.64 1.14
C THR A 54 -16.53 -2.84 2.09
N THR A 55 -15.42 -2.14 1.84
CA THR A 55 -14.16 -2.37 2.55
C THR A 55 -13.80 -1.26 3.54
N GLY A 56 -14.44 -0.09 3.40
CA GLY A 56 -14.13 1.15 4.11
C GLY A 56 -12.83 1.82 3.66
N TYR A 57 -12.19 1.35 2.58
CA TYR A 57 -10.93 1.92 2.11
C TYR A 57 -11.12 3.30 1.45
N ASN A 58 -10.14 4.16 1.65
CA ASN A 58 -10.05 5.48 1.03
C ASN A 58 -9.53 5.35 -0.41
N HIS A 59 -10.40 5.62 -1.37
CA HIS A 59 -10.11 5.63 -2.81
C HIS A 59 -10.00 7.04 -3.39
N SER A 60 -9.83 8.08 -2.56
CA SER A 60 -9.58 9.44 -3.04
C SER A 60 -8.24 9.53 -3.80
N HIS A 61 -8.14 10.51 -4.70
CA HIS A 61 -6.90 10.80 -5.43
C HIS A 61 -5.70 11.05 -4.49
N SER A 62 -5.94 11.66 -3.32
CA SER A 62 -4.90 11.85 -2.29
C SER A 62 -4.37 10.53 -1.72
N ALA A 63 -5.23 9.53 -1.55
CA ALA A 63 -4.84 8.21 -1.07
C ALA A 63 -4.05 7.44 -2.14
N TYR A 64 -4.46 7.53 -3.40
CA TYR A 64 -3.69 7.02 -4.54
C TYR A 64 -2.26 7.56 -4.53
N ARG A 65 -2.08 8.89 -4.48
CA ARG A 65 -0.75 9.52 -4.47
C ARG A 65 0.10 9.11 -3.27
N ARG A 66 -0.50 8.98 -2.09
CA ARG A 66 0.19 8.50 -0.88
C ARG A 66 0.61 7.04 -1.00
N ALA A 67 -0.26 6.17 -1.53
CA ALA A 67 0.05 4.76 -1.74
C ALA A 67 1.23 4.60 -2.70
N ARG A 68 1.19 5.31 -3.83
CA ARG A 68 2.31 5.37 -4.80
C ARG A 68 3.62 5.79 -4.11
N GLN A 69 3.60 6.92 -3.41
CA GLN A 69 4.79 7.45 -2.75
C GLN A 69 5.34 6.47 -1.70
N SER A 70 4.47 5.83 -0.92
CA SER A 70 4.88 4.85 0.08
C SER A 70 5.62 3.65 -0.51
N TRP A 71 5.17 3.15 -1.68
CA TRP A 71 5.87 2.08 -2.40
C TRP A 71 7.24 2.52 -2.91
N ILE A 72 7.32 3.70 -3.51
CA ILE A 72 8.58 4.27 -4.01
C ILE A 72 9.55 4.49 -2.85
N ASP A 73 9.08 4.99 -1.71
CA ASP A 73 9.91 5.23 -0.52
C ASP A 73 10.42 3.93 0.09
N LEU A 74 9.62 2.85 0.07
CA LEU A 74 10.04 1.52 0.50
C LEU A 74 11.21 1.03 -0.38
N ILE A 75 11.06 1.15 -1.70
CA ILE A 75 12.09 0.72 -2.66
C ILE A 75 13.35 1.60 -2.55
N ARG A 76 13.20 2.90 -2.31
CA ARG A 76 14.35 3.79 -2.06
C ARG A 76 15.14 3.34 -0.82
N GLN A 77 14.45 2.87 0.22
CA GLN A 77 15.07 2.45 1.47
C GLN A 77 15.71 1.06 1.39
N HIS A 78 15.10 0.11 0.67
CA HIS A 78 15.48 -1.31 0.72
C HIS A 78 15.92 -1.91 -0.62
N GLY A 79 15.79 -1.14 -1.70
CA GLY A 79 15.92 -1.61 -3.07
C GLY A 79 14.75 -2.48 -3.51
N ALA A 80 14.60 -2.69 -4.83
CA ALA A 80 13.57 -3.54 -5.40
C ALA A 80 14.10 -4.96 -5.70
N SER A 81 13.29 -5.97 -5.38
CA SER A 81 13.42 -7.35 -5.85
C SER A 81 12.43 -7.62 -6.98
N GLU A 82 12.85 -8.36 -8.00
CA GLU A 82 11.96 -8.79 -9.07
C GLU A 82 10.82 -9.71 -8.58
N PHE A 83 11.06 -10.47 -7.49
CA PHE A 83 10.09 -11.42 -6.96
C PHE A 83 9.08 -10.81 -5.99
N HIS A 84 9.39 -9.64 -5.43
CA HIS A 84 8.59 -9.03 -4.36
C HIS A 84 8.20 -7.62 -4.76
N GLU A 85 9.06 -6.61 -4.57
CA GLU A 85 8.66 -5.21 -4.72
C GLU A 85 8.21 -4.85 -6.14
N VAL A 86 8.80 -5.46 -7.18
CA VAL A 86 8.38 -5.22 -8.57
C VAL A 86 7.03 -5.88 -8.90
N CYS A 87 6.81 -7.11 -8.45
CA CYS A 87 5.52 -7.79 -8.60
C CYS A 87 4.43 -7.06 -7.81
N ASP A 88 4.70 -6.74 -6.54
CA ASP A 88 3.75 -6.12 -5.63
C ASP A 88 3.34 -4.72 -6.10
N ILE A 89 4.27 -3.94 -6.65
CA ILE A 89 3.96 -2.61 -7.17
C ILE A 89 3.14 -2.68 -8.46
N ALA A 90 3.40 -3.66 -9.33
CA ALA A 90 2.59 -3.90 -10.52
C ALA A 90 1.16 -4.30 -10.13
N GLU A 91 1.00 -5.25 -9.20
CA GLU A 91 -0.31 -5.62 -8.68
C GLU A 91 -1.03 -4.44 -8.01
N ALA A 92 -0.32 -3.62 -7.24
CA ALA A 92 -0.90 -2.45 -6.59
C ALA A 92 -1.40 -1.43 -7.64
N ARG A 93 -0.64 -1.21 -8.71
CA ARG A 93 -1.05 -0.37 -9.84
C ARG A 93 -2.30 -0.94 -10.53
N ASP A 94 -2.33 -2.23 -10.79
CA ASP A 94 -3.46 -2.87 -11.46
C ASP A 94 -4.74 -2.81 -10.61
N LYS A 95 -4.60 -3.00 -9.28
CA LYS A 95 -5.70 -2.79 -8.33
C LYS A 95 -6.24 -1.36 -8.41
N TRP A 96 -5.38 -0.33 -8.39
CA TRP A 96 -5.82 1.06 -8.55
C TRP A 96 -6.46 1.33 -9.91
N THR A 97 -5.95 0.73 -10.99
CA THR A 97 -6.52 0.84 -12.33
C THR A 97 -7.96 0.32 -12.36
N GLY A 98 -8.23 -0.80 -11.67
CA GLY A 98 -9.59 -1.35 -11.55
C GLY A 98 -10.55 -0.51 -10.68
N ILE A 99 -10.01 0.28 -9.73
CA ILE A 99 -10.81 1.07 -8.79
C ILE A 99 -11.10 2.48 -9.33
N ARG A 100 -10.07 3.18 -9.83
CA ARG A 100 -10.12 4.56 -10.34
C ARG A 100 -9.12 4.72 -11.48
N ALA A 101 -9.48 4.23 -12.67
CA ALA A 101 -8.62 4.27 -13.86
C ALA A 101 -8.20 5.71 -14.24
N ASP A 102 -9.04 6.70 -13.92
CA ASP A 102 -8.81 8.13 -14.12
C ASP A 102 -7.62 8.69 -13.32
N PHE A 103 -7.16 7.97 -12.28
CA PHE A 103 -5.99 8.38 -11.50
C PHE A 103 -4.69 7.76 -12.00
N VAL A 104 -4.74 6.67 -12.78
CA VAL A 104 -3.57 5.89 -13.15
C VAL A 104 -2.98 6.35 -14.47
N GLU A 105 -2.50 7.60 -14.49
CA GLU A 105 -1.75 8.17 -15.62
C GLU A 105 -0.23 7.96 -15.46
N ASP A 106 0.22 7.73 -14.22
CA ASP A 106 1.63 7.65 -13.85
C ASP A 106 2.25 6.25 -14.00
N ASP A 107 3.51 6.20 -14.45
CA ASP A 107 4.32 4.98 -14.46
C ASP A 107 4.93 4.71 -13.08
N TRP A 108 4.26 3.86 -12.30
CA TRP A 108 4.75 3.39 -11.00
C TRP A 108 6.04 2.57 -11.12
N LEU A 109 6.17 1.78 -12.19
CA LEU A 109 7.31 0.88 -12.38
C LEU A 109 8.58 1.66 -12.69
N THR A 110 8.50 2.64 -13.59
CA THR A 110 9.65 3.51 -13.88
C THR A 110 10.12 4.23 -12.62
N ALA A 111 9.21 4.80 -11.83
CA ALA A 111 9.58 5.48 -10.58
C ALA A 111 10.18 4.53 -9.53
N ALA A 112 9.71 3.29 -9.47
CA ALA A 112 10.31 2.24 -8.64
C ALA A 112 11.72 1.86 -9.11
N TYR A 113 11.94 1.73 -10.42
CA TYR A 113 13.26 1.44 -10.97
C TYR A 113 14.24 2.58 -10.69
N ASP A 114 13.83 3.83 -10.83
CA ASP A 114 14.64 4.99 -10.48
C ASP A 114 15.02 4.97 -8.99
N ALA A 115 14.06 4.73 -8.10
CA ALA A 115 14.31 4.61 -6.66
C ALA A 115 15.25 3.45 -6.31
N HIS A 116 15.19 2.34 -7.06
CA HIS A 116 16.13 1.24 -6.87
C HIS A 116 17.56 1.61 -7.31
N ARG A 117 17.71 2.35 -8.42
CA ARG A 117 19.03 2.84 -8.86
C ARG A 117 19.61 3.80 -7.82
N GLU A 118 18.80 4.70 -7.27
CA GLU A 118 19.20 5.58 -6.14
C GLU A 118 19.69 4.77 -4.94
N HIS A 119 18.94 3.74 -4.54
CA HIS A 119 19.31 2.85 -3.44
C HIS A 119 20.67 2.18 -3.68
N VAL A 120 20.88 1.58 -4.86
CA VAL A 120 22.14 0.90 -5.19
C VAL A 120 23.31 1.88 -5.24
N ALA A 121 23.13 3.07 -5.82
CA ALA A 121 24.14 4.12 -5.83
C ALA A 121 24.55 4.53 -4.40
N ALA A 122 23.57 4.66 -3.49
CA ALA A 122 23.83 5.00 -2.09
C ALA A 122 24.63 3.92 -1.33
N LEU A 123 24.59 2.66 -1.77
CA LEU A 123 25.40 1.59 -1.18
C LEU A 123 26.88 1.63 -1.59
N GLY A 124 27.24 2.41 -2.62
CA GLY A 124 28.62 2.53 -3.11
C GLY A 124 29.20 1.23 -3.70
N ARG A 125 28.34 0.29 -4.10
CA ARG A 125 28.72 -1.01 -4.68
C ARG A 125 27.70 -1.46 -5.73
N PRO A 126 28.09 -2.36 -6.65
CA PRO A 126 27.15 -2.91 -7.63
C PRO A 126 25.95 -3.59 -6.97
N CYS A 127 24.84 -3.65 -7.71
CA CYS A 127 23.68 -4.42 -7.31
C CYS A 127 24.10 -5.88 -7.08
N ARG A 128 23.71 -6.47 -5.94
CA ARG A 128 24.03 -7.86 -5.58
C ARG A 128 23.04 -8.89 -6.14
N ARG A 129 22.04 -8.43 -6.89
CA ARG A 129 21.01 -9.29 -7.49
C ARG A 129 21.43 -9.59 -8.93
N ASP A 130 21.85 -10.83 -9.18
CA ASP A 130 22.41 -11.26 -10.46
C ASP A 130 21.39 -11.23 -11.62
N ASN A 131 20.10 -11.23 -11.29
CA ASN A 131 18.96 -11.16 -12.20
C ASN A 131 18.25 -9.80 -12.18
N CYS A 132 18.81 -8.78 -11.52
CA CYS A 132 18.13 -7.50 -11.35
C CYS A 132 17.66 -6.87 -12.67
N VAL A 133 16.35 -6.92 -12.97
CA VAL A 133 15.75 -6.36 -14.18
C VAL A 133 16.08 -4.88 -14.43
N VAL A 134 16.45 -4.15 -13.37
CA VAL A 134 16.83 -2.72 -13.44
C VAL A 134 18.25 -2.51 -13.93
N HIS A 135 19.19 -3.40 -13.58
CA HIS A 135 20.62 -3.27 -13.90
C HIS A 135 21.09 -4.27 -14.97
N TYR A 136 20.36 -5.36 -15.15
CA TYR A 136 20.58 -6.44 -16.11
C TYR A 136 19.27 -6.75 -16.84
N PRO A 137 18.70 -5.80 -17.61
CA PRO A 137 17.49 -6.06 -18.37
C PRO A 137 17.75 -7.18 -19.39
N THR A 138 16.92 -8.22 -19.36
CA THR A 138 16.95 -9.28 -20.37
C THR A 138 16.65 -8.65 -21.74
N PRO A 139 17.41 -8.98 -22.80
CA PRO A 139 17.17 -8.45 -24.15
C PRO A 139 15.82 -8.84 -24.73
#